data_AF-A0A9C9Z5W9-F1
#
_entry.id   AF-A0A9C9Z5W9-F1
#
_cell.length_a   1.000
_cell.length_b   1.000
_cell.length_c   1.000
_cell.angle_alpha   90.00
_cell.angle_beta   90.00
_cell.angle_gamma   90.00
#
_symmetry.space_group_name_H-M   'P 1'
#
loop_
_entity.id
_entity.type
_entity.pdbx_description
1 polymer ?
#
loop_
_entity_poly.entity_id
_entity_poly.type
_entity_poly.pdbx_seq_one_letter_code
_entity_poly.pdbx_strand_id
1 'polypeptide(L)'
;MSNPLRTPEDYELFLYTLTERYPSVQRSTVVMVRLGAALARVTGELHFAHGIRLVVRERLLYHRLPVVIDWYGYEVWRGEEKLYWYDSQPHPDDPNLQSTQPHHKHIPPDIKHHRIPAPGLSFSRPNLPMLIQEVEELLNQSAA
;
A
#
# COMPACT_ATOMS: atom_id res chain seq x y z
N MET A 1 -17.85 2.28 -8.10
CA MET A 1 -16.92 3.41 -7.90
C MET A 1 -15.95 3.43 -9.08
N SER A 2 -15.60 4.61 -9.60
CA SER A 2 -14.63 4.75 -10.69
C SER A 2 -13.25 4.20 -10.27
N ASN A 3 -12.49 3.66 -11.23
CA ASN A 3 -11.10 3.26 -11.01
C ASN A 3 -10.28 4.50 -10.55
N PRO A 4 -9.74 4.53 -9.32
CA PRO A 4 -8.95 5.66 -8.82
C PRO A 4 -7.74 6.00 -9.68
N LEU A 5 -7.14 5.02 -10.35
CA LEU A 5 -5.96 5.24 -11.19
C LEU A 5 -6.30 5.77 -12.60
N ARG A 6 -7.55 6.16 -12.88
CA ARG A 6 -7.92 6.66 -14.22
C ARG A 6 -7.16 7.94 -14.60
N THR A 7 -7.03 8.89 -13.68
CA THR A 7 -6.24 10.12 -13.84
C THR A 7 -5.48 10.44 -12.55
N PRO A 8 -4.42 11.26 -12.58
CA PRO A 8 -3.75 11.68 -11.35
C PRO A 8 -4.69 12.44 -10.40
N GLU A 9 -5.66 13.21 -10.92
CA GLU A 9 -6.65 13.92 -10.11
C GLU A 9 -7.65 12.96 -9.43
N ASP A 10 -8.07 11.89 -10.13
CA ASP A 10 -8.93 10.87 -9.55
C ASP A 10 -8.20 10.13 -8.41
N TYR A 11 -6.89 9.87 -8.58
CA TYR A 11 -6.10 9.20 -7.56
C TYR A 11 -5.84 10.11 -6.37
N GLU A 12 -5.51 11.37 -6.61
CA GLU A 12 -5.35 12.39 -5.57
C GLU A 12 -6.64 12.57 -4.74
N LEU A 13 -7.80 12.67 -5.40
CA LEU A 13 -9.10 12.70 -4.73
C LEU A 13 -9.36 11.43 -3.91
N PHE A 14 -9.01 10.26 -4.45
CA PHE A 14 -9.11 9.00 -3.71
C PHE A 14 -8.27 9.02 -2.43
N LEU A 15 -7.02 9.49 -2.48
CA LEU A 15 -6.11 9.57 -1.32
C LEU A 15 -6.66 10.52 -0.25
N TYR A 16 -7.20 11.66 -0.65
CA TYR A 16 -7.70 12.67 0.30
C TYR A 16 -9.09 12.37 0.87
N THR A 17 -9.78 11.36 0.33
CA THR A 17 -11.07 10.88 0.84
C THR A 17 -10.95 9.55 1.60
N LEU A 18 -9.74 9.09 1.91
CA LEU A 18 -9.53 7.81 2.61
C LEU A 18 -10.21 7.76 3.99
N THR A 19 -10.12 8.83 4.79
CA THR A 19 -10.77 8.89 6.12
C THR A 19 -12.30 8.94 6.02
N GLU A 20 -12.85 9.45 4.92
CA GLU A 20 -14.30 9.48 4.69
C GLU A 20 -14.82 8.13 4.19
N ARG A 21 -14.02 7.43 3.38
CA ARG A 21 -14.38 6.13 2.78
C ARG A 21 -14.17 4.94 3.71
N TYR A 22 -13.18 5.01 4.59
CA TYR A 22 -12.77 3.90 5.45
C TYR A 22 -12.86 4.31 6.92
N PRO A 23 -13.96 3.98 7.62
CA PRO A 23 -14.14 4.36 9.03
C PRO A 23 -13.07 3.84 9.99
N SER A 24 -12.33 2.80 9.60
CA SER A 24 -11.19 2.26 10.36
C SER A 24 -9.98 3.20 10.37
N VAL A 25 -9.86 4.07 9.36
CA VAL A 25 -8.77 5.06 9.22
C VAL A 25 -9.12 6.30 10.06
N GLN A 26 -8.50 6.43 11.23
CA GLN A 26 -8.73 7.54 12.16
C GLN A 26 -8.07 8.84 11.72
N ARG A 27 -6.95 8.74 11.01
CA ARG A 27 -6.19 9.89 10.50
C ARG A 27 -5.35 9.49 9.29
N SER A 28 -5.24 10.39 8.32
CA SER A 28 -4.34 10.25 7.16
C SER A 28 -3.39 11.43 7.09
N THR A 29 -2.11 11.16 6.85
CA THR A 29 -1.12 12.15 6.42
C THR A 29 -0.64 11.88 4.99
N VAL A 30 -1.29 10.95 4.29
CA VAL A 30 -0.93 10.53 2.94
C VAL A 30 -1.14 11.69 1.97
N VAL A 31 -0.06 12.10 1.32
CA VAL A 31 -0.04 13.19 0.34
C VAL A 31 0.49 12.70 -1.00
N MET A 32 -0.05 13.26 -2.09
CA MET A 32 0.51 13.10 -3.43
C MET A 32 1.31 14.35 -3.78
N VAL A 33 2.61 14.17 -4.04
CA VAL A 33 3.52 15.25 -4.44
C VAL A 33 3.93 15.04 -5.88
N ARG A 34 3.49 15.94 -6.77
CA ARG A 34 3.89 15.95 -8.18
C ARG A 34 5.33 16.43 -8.29
N LEU A 35 6.18 15.63 -8.92
CA LEU A 35 7.60 15.93 -9.15
C LEU A 35 7.87 16.46 -10.57
N GLY A 36 6.84 16.55 -11.41
CA GLY A 36 6.93 17.08 -12.77
C GLY A 36 5.68 16.74 -13.58
N ALA A 37 5.80 16.80 -14.91
CA ALA A 37 4.68 16.55 -15.81
C ALA A 37 4.26 15.07 -15.91
N ALA A 38 5.08 14.14 -15.39
CA ALA A 38 4.94 12.70 -15.65
C ALA A 38 5.00 11.81 -14.39
N LEU A 39 5.43 12.36 -13.26
CA LEU A 39 5.83 11.59 -12.07
C LEU A 39 5.31 12.25 -10.79
N ALA A 40 4.73 11.44 -9.90
CA ALA A 40 4.40 11.84 -8.54
C ALA A 40 4.87 10.78 -7.54
N ARG A 41 5.01 11.21 -6.29
CA ARG A 41 5.20 10.34 -5.15
C ARG A 41 3.99 10.42 -4.24
N VAL A 42 3.55 9.29 -3.73
CA VAL A 42 2.60 9.22 -2.62
C VAL A 42 3.38 8.83 -1.38
N THR A 43 3.22 9.60 -0.31
CA THR A 43 3.94 9.35 0.93
C THR A 43 3.10 9.78 2.13
N GLY A 44 3.23 9.06 3.23
CA GLY A 44 2.60 9.41 4.50
C GLY A 44 2.14 8.18 5.25
N GLU A 45 1.23 8.38 6.19
CA GLU A 45 0.76 7.33 7.08
C GLU A 45 -0.77 7.35 7.19
N LEU A 46 -1.35 6.16 7.27
CA LEU A 46 -2.71 5.94 7.72
C LEU A 46 -2.66 5.42 9.15
N HIS A 47 -3.38 6.07 10.06
CA HIS A 47 -3.45 5.68 11.46
C HIS A 47 -4.78 5.02 11.75
N PHE A 48 -4.72 3.93 12.51
CA PHE A 48 -5.85 3.11 12.91
C PHE A 48 -5.89 2.99 14.44
N ALA A 49 -6.95 2.37 14.96
CA ALA A 49 -7.04 2.03 16.37
C ALA A 49 -5.90 1.09 16.83
N HIS A 50 -5.76 0.90 18.15
CA HIS A 50 -4.76 0.01 18.77
C HIS A 50 -3.30 0.35 18.41
N GLY A 51 -3.02 1.61 18.07
CA GLY A 51 -1.68 2.08 17.72
C GLY A 51 -1.14 1.50 16.41
N ILE A 52 -2.02 0.97 15.55
CA ILE A 52 -1.61 0.46 14.23
C ILE A 52 -1.44 1.63 13.26
N ARG A 53 -0.34 1.63 12.49
CA ARG A 53 -0.11 2.57 11.38
C ARG A 53 0.33 1.83 10.13
N LEU A 54 -0.19 2.24 8.99
CA LEU A 54 0.25 1.84 7.66
C LEU A 54 1.05 2.98 7.05
N VAL A 55 2.36 2.77 6.90
CA VAL A 55 3.25 3.69 6.20
C VAL A 55 3.14 3.42 4.71
N VAL A 56 2.82 4.45 3.93
CA VAL A 56 2.58 4.38 2.49
C VAL A 56 3.72 5.07 1.74
N ARG A 57 4.31 4.38 0.77
CA ARG A 57 5.22 4.97 -0.21
C ARG A 57 4.89 4.40 -1.59
N GLU A 58 4.54 5.26 -2.54
CA GLU A 58 4.32 4.87 -3.93
C GLU A 58 5.02 5.84 -4.87
N ARG A 59 5.37 5.34 -6.05
CA ARG A 59 5.78 6.14 -7.19
C ARG A 59 4.79 5.91 -8.32
N LEU A 60 4.27 7.02 -8.85
CA LEU A 60 3.23 7.03 -9.87
C LEU A 60 3.78 7.60 -11.17
N LEU A 61 3.54 6.90 -12.27
CA LEU A 61 3.75 7.39 -13.62
C LEU A 61 2.40 7.76 -14.25
N TYR A 62 2.27 8.99 -14.72
CA TYR A 62 1.04 9.51 -15.34
C TYR A 62 1.27 10.28 -16.64
N HIS A 63 2.42 10.07 -17.29
CA HIS A 63 2.67 10.56 -18.65
C HIS A 63 1.73 9.92 -19.70
N ARG A 64 1.12 8.78 -19.36
CA ARG A 64 0.04 8.13 -20.09
C ARG A 64 -1.04 7.74 -19.08
N LEU A 65 -2.28 7.67 -19.54
CA LEU A 65 -3.41 7.21 -18.74
C LEU A 65 -3.78 5.76 -19.12
N PRO A 66 -4.28 4.95 -18.16
CA PRO A 66 -4.42 5.26 -16.73
C PRO A 66 -3.06 5.42 -16.04
N VAL A 67 -3.08 6.06 -14.86
CA VAL A 67 -1.92 6.14 -13.97
C VAL A 67 -1.48 4.73 -13.59
N VAL A 68 -0.16 4.52 -13.53
CA VAL A 68 0.41 3.26 -13.04
C VAL A 68 1.28 3.52 -11.83
N ILE A 69 1.24 2.60 -10.88
CA ILE A 69 2.23 2.50 -9.81
C ILE A 69 3.42 1.76 -10.41
N ASP A 70 4.63 2.33 -10.39
CA ASP A 70 5.82 1.64 -10.92
C ASP A 70 6.81 1.22 -9.81
N TRP A 71 6.52 1.63 -8.58
CA TRP A 71 7.20 1.20 -7.37
C TRP A 71 6.33 1.50 -6.15
N TYR A 72 6.39 0.63 -5.15
CA TYR A 72 5.79 0.88 -3.85
C TYR A 72 6.58 0.23 -2.71
N GLY A 73 6.31 0.72 -1.50
CA GLY A 73 6.64 0.08 -0.24
C GLY A 73 5.56 0.42 0.80
N TYR A 74 4.97 -0.60 1.40
CA TYR A 74 3.91 -0.46 2.40
C TYR A 74 4.35 -1.15 3.69
N GLU A 75 4.36 -0.46 4.83
CA GLU A 75 4.79 -1.04 6.10
C GLU A 75 3.69 -0.93 7.14
N VAL A 76 3.36 -2.03 7.81
CA VAL A 76 2.38 -2.05 8.90
C VAL A 76 3.10 -2.19 10.23
N TRP A 77 2.82 -1.26 11.14
CA TRP A 77 3.43 -1.17 12.46
C TRP A 77 2.35 -1.15 13.55
N ARG A 78 2.70 -1.64 14.74
CA ARG A 78 1.95 -1.47 15.99
C ARG A 78 2.88 -0.86 17.02
N GLY A 79 2.67 0.43 17.35
CA GLY A 79 3.67 1.19 18.10
C GLY A 79 5.02 1.19 17.39
N GLU A 80 6.05 0.67 18.05
CA GLU A 80 7.42 0.54 17.52
C GLU A 80 7.71 -0.83 16.88
N GLU A 81 6.75 -1.75 16.88
CA GLU A 81 6.91 -3.07 16.29
C GLU A 81 6.44 -3.07 14.83
N LYS A 82 7.31 -3.46 13.89
CA LYS A 82 6.93 -3.70 12.51
C LYS A 82 6.31 -5.09 12.38
N LEU A 83 5.02 -5.15 12.04
CA LEU A 83 4.27 -6.40 11.91
C LEU A 83 4.58 -7.10 10.59
N TYR A 84 4.56 -6.36 9.48
CA TYR A 84 4.88 -6.85 8.13
C TYR A 84 5.13 -5.68 7.18
N TRP A 85 5.65 -5.96 5.99
CA TRP A 85 5.65 -5.01 4.90
C TRP A 85 5.45 -5.68 3.54
N TYR A 86 5.15 -4.86 2.55
CA TYR A 86 5.10 -5.24 1.15
C TYR A 86 6.05 -4.35 0.36
N ASP A 87 6.73 -4.94 -0.61
CA ASP A 87 7.46 -4.18 -1.61
C ASP A 87 7.39 -4.88 -2.97
N SER A 88 8.05 -4.26 -3.95
CA SER A 88 8.06 -4.68 -5.35
C SER A 88 9.47 -4.97 -5.84
N GLN A 89 10.41 -5.27 -4.94
CA GLN A 89 11.75 -5.69 -5.32
C GLN A 89 11.69 -7.04 -6.05
N PRO A 90 12.18 -7.14 -7.30
CA PRO A 90 12.15 -8.41 -8.04
C PRO A 90 13.01 -9.50 -7.39
N HIS A 91 12.47 -10.71 -7.28
CA HIS A 91 13.18 -11.92 -6.85
C HIS A 91 13.06 -13.03 -7.92
N PRO A 92 13.69 -12.87 -9.11
CA PRO A 92 13.49 -13.78 -10.24
C PRO A 92 13.93 -15.23 -9.95
N ASP A 93 14.89 -15.42 -9.05
CA ASP A 93 15.45 -16.74 -8.74
C ASP A 93 14.69 -17.47 -7.59
N ASP A 94 13.69 -16.84 -6.98
CA ASP A 94 12.85 -17.48 -5.96
C ASP A 94 11.59 -18.07 -6.61
N PRO A 95 11.48 -19.40 -6.75
CA PRO A 95 10.31 -20.04 -7.36
C PRO A 95 9.03 -19.82 -6.54
N ASN A 96 9.14 -19.59 -5.22
CA ASN A 96 7.99 -19.45 -4.35
C ASN A 96 7.25 -18.11 -4.56
N LEU A 97 7.93 -17.10 -5.12
CA LEU A 97 7.38 -15.75 -5.33
C LEU A 97 6.89 -15.51 -6.76
N GLN A 98 7.13 -16.44 -7.69
CA GLN A 98 6.83 -16.26 -9.11
C GLN A 98 5.36 -16.01 -9.40
N SER A 99 4.45 -16.56 -8.59
CA SER A 99 3.00 -16.42 -8.78
C SER A 99 2.52 -14.97 -8.68
N THR A 100 3.29 -14.09 -8.04
CA THR A 100 2.93 -12.68 -7.85
C THR A 100 4.07 -11.72 -8.18
N GLN A 101 5.11 -12.17 -8.88
CA GLN A 101 6.29 -11.38 -9.22
C GLN A 101 5.92 -9.99 -9.80
N PRO A 102 6.50 -8.88 -9.31
CA PRO A 102 7.52 -8.77 -8.25
C PRO A 102 6.92 -8.59 -6.84
N HIS A 103 5.60 -8.68 -6.70
CA HIS A 103 4.86 -8.37 -5.49
C HIS A 103 5.02 -9.45 -4.44
N HIS A 104 5.48 -9.08 -3.25
CA HIS A 104 5.60 -10.01 -2.14
C HIS A 104 5.41 -9.29 -0.80
N LYS A 105 5.13 -10.09 0.23
CA LYS A 105 4.96 -9.67 1.62
C LYS A 105 6.07 -10.26 2.46
N HIS A 106 6.58 -9.47 3.38
CA HIS A 106 7.53 -9.86 4.41
C HIS A 106 6.82 -10.04 5.75
N ILE A 107 6.96 -11.22 6.36
CA ILE A 107 6.24 -11.58 7.60
C ILE A 107 7.17 -12.26 8.63
N PRO A 108 6.92 -12.18 9.95
CA PRO A 108 7.64 -12.96 10.95
C PRO A 108 7.42 -14.49 10.81
N PRO A 109 8.30 -15.34 11.38
CA PRO A 109 9.61 -15.01 11.95
C PRO A 109 10.63 -14.64 10.86
N ASP A 110 11.76 -14.03 11.26
CA ASP A 110 12.82 -13.55 10.35
C ASP A 110 12.27 -12.73 9.17
N ILE A 111 11.56 -11.66 9.51
CA ILE A 111 10.81 -10.80 8.59
C ILE A 111 11.66 -10.28 7.40
N LYS A 112 12.99 -10.22 7.53
CA LYS A 112 13.90 -9.81 6.44
C LYS A 112 14.07 -10.88 5.36
N HIS A 113 13.85 -12.15 5.68
CA HIS A 113 14.07 -13.27 4.75
C HIS A 113 12.80 -14.08 4.49
N HIS A 114 11.80 -14.00 5.37
CA HIS A 114 10.54 -14.72 5.21
C HIS A 114 9.55 -13.92 4.36
N ARG A 115 9.48 -14.32 3.08
CA ARG A 115 8.65 -13.70 2.05
C ARG A 115 7.56 -14.65 1.62
N ILE A 116 6.38 -14.11 1.34
CA ILE A 116 5.27 -14.84 0.74
C ILE A 116 4.68 -14.07 -0.47
N PRO A 117 4.04 -14.75 -1.42
CA PRO A 117 3.32 -14.11 -2.52
C PRO A 117 2.27 -13.09 -2.05
N ALA A 118 2.05 -12.04 -2.85
CA ALA A 118 1.08 -10.98 -2.57
C ALA A 118 0.07 -10.79 -3.73
N PRO A 119 -0.90 -11.72 -3.93
CA PRO A 119 -1.77 -11.74 -5.11
C PRO A 119 -2.76 -10.56 -5.19
N GLY A 120 -2.93 -9.82 -4.09
CA GLY A 120 -3.76 -8.61 -4.03
C GLY A 120 -3.07 -7.35 -4.54
N LEU A 121 -1.74 -7.32 -4.62
CA LEU A 121 -0.98 -6.13 -5.04
C LEU A 121 -0.82 -6.06 -6.55
N SER A 122 -0.67 -4.83 -7.04
CA SER A 122 -0.60 -4.56 -8.47
C SER A 122 0.06 -3.23 -8.77
N PHE A 123 0.54 -3.10 -9.99
CA PHE A 123 0.96 -1.83 -10.59
C PHE A 123 -0.17 -1.09 -11.32
N SER A 124 -1.25 -1.78 -11.66
CA SER A 124 -2.35 -1.24 -12.47
C SER A 124 -3.67 -1.09 -11.70
N ARG A 125 -3.68 -1.39 -10.40
CA ARG A 125 -4.82 -1.24 -9.50
C ARG A 125 -4.39 -0.52 -8.22
N PRO A 126 -5.28 0.25 -7.57
CA PRO A 126 -4.97 0.86 -6.29
C PRO A 126 -4.74 -0.23 -5.23
N ASN A 127 -3.62 -0.17 -4.52
CA ASN A 127 -3.26 -1.18 -3.50
C ASN A 127 -3.85 -0.84 -2.12
N LEU A 128 -4.05 0.44 -1.82
CA LEU A 128 -4.53 0.88 -0.50
C LEU A 128 -5.84 0.24 -0.02
N PRO A 129 -6.86 -0.01 -0.87
CA PRO A 129 -8.08 -0.69 -0.42
C PRO A 129 -7.81 -2.07 0.20
N MET A 130 -6.93 -2.87 -0.42
CA MET A 130 -6.58 -4.21 0.07
C MET A 130 -5.79 -4.12 1.38
N LEU A 131 -4.83 -3.18 1.44
CA LEU A 131 -4.01 -2.96 2.64
C LEU A 131 -4.84 -2.46 3.83
N ILE A 132 -5.82 -1.59 3.59
CA ILE A 132 -6.74 -1.11 4.62
C ILE A 132 -7.58 -2.27 5.15
N GLN A 133 -8.15 -3.09 4.26
CA GLN A 133 -8.93 -4.26 4.64
C GLN A 133 -8.09 -5.23 5.49
N GLU A 134 -6.83 -5.49 5.11
CA GLU A 134 -5.96 -6.36 5.88
C GLU A 134 -5.68 -5.81 7.29
N VAL A 135 -5.54 -4.49 7.44
CA VAL A 135 -5.42 -3.87 8.77
C VAL A 135 -6.73 -3.99 9.57
N GLU A 136 -7.89 -3.86 8.93
CA GLU A 136 -9.20 -4.07 9.57
C GLU A 136 -9.33 -5.49 10.13
N GLU A 137 -8.84 -6.50 9.41
CA GLU A 137 -8.81 -7.88 9.90
C GLU A 137 -7.95 -8.04 11.16
N LEU A 138 -6.82 -7.33 11.26
CA LEU A 138 -5.97 -7.32 12.46
C LEU A 138 -6.62 -6.62 13.66
N LEU A 139 -7.39 -5.56 13.41
CA LEU A 139 -8.14 -4.87 14.45
C LEU A 139 -9.19 -5.80 15.04
N ASN A 140 -9.89 -6.56 14.21
CA ASN A 140 -10.90 -7.52 14.64
C ASN A 140 -10.30 -8.68 15.46
N GLN A 141 -9.11 -9.16 15.09
CA GLN A 141 -8.39 -10.18 15.86
C GLN A 141 -7.90 -9.69 17.22
N SER A 142 -7.69 -8.38 17.38
CA SER A 142 -7.22 -7.78 18.64
C SER A 142 -8.37 -7.42 19.59
N ALA A 143 -9.62 -7.49 19.12
CA ALA A 143 -10.83 -7.22 19.90
C ALA A 143 -11.49 -8.50 20.46
N ALA A 144 -11.03 -9.67 20.02
CA ALA A 144 -11.46 -10.99 20.49
C ALA A 144 -10.53 -11.53 21.57
#